data_AF-A0A9D1F0T1-F1
#
_entry.id   AF-A0A9D1F0T1-F1
#
_cell.length_a   1.000
_cell.length_b   1.000
_cell.length_c   1.000
_cell.angle_alpha   90.00
_cell.angle_beta   90.00
_cell.angle_gamma   90.00
#
_symmetry.space_group_name_H-M   'P 1'
#
loop_
_entity.id
_entity.type
_entity.pdbx_description
1 polymer ?
#
loop_
_entity_poly.entity_id
_entity_poly.type
_entity_poly.pdbx_seq_one_letter_code
_entity_poly.pdbx_strand_id
1 'polypeptide(L)' 'MTFADKVKYVRMKLYLSQSQLAKEIGVSFATINRWENKDLEPQLASIGRFNDFCEKHGIIFEEKLFG' A
#
# COMPACT_ATOMS: atom_id res chain seq x y z
N MET A 1 7.01 5.86 8.85
CA MET A 1 5.67 5.60 8.28
C MET A 1 5.37 4.13 8.49
N THR A 2 4.24 3.83 9.10
CA THR A 2 3.71 2.46 9.16
C THR A 2 3.33 1.99 7.75
N PHE A 3 3.04 0.70 7.58
CA PHE A 3 2.50 0.23 6.29
C PHE A 3 1.18 0.93 5.93
N ALA A 4 0.30 1.11 6.92
CA ALA A 4 -0.95 1.86 6.78
C ALA A 4 -0.72 3.29 6.24
N ASP A 5 0.26 4.01 6.79
CA ASP A 5 0.63 5.36 6.34
C ASP A 5 1.07 5.36 4.87
N LYS A 6 1.89 4.37 4.47
CA LYS A 6 2.38 4.24 3.10
C LYS A 6 1.22 4.01 2.12
N VAL A 7 0.31 3.10 2.44
CA VAL A 7 -0.88 2.80 1.61
C VAL A 7 -1.72 4.05 1.42
N LYS A 8 -2.03 4.75 2.52
CA LYS A 8 -2.84 5.97 2.48
C LYS A 8 -2.15 7.09 1.70
N TYR A 9 -0.83 7.24 1.88
CA TYR A 9 -0.04 8.21 1.12
C TYR A 9 -0.11 7.95 -0.40
N VAL A 10 0.16 6.71 -0.83
CA VAL A 10 0.14 6.33 -2.26
C VAL A 10 -1.24 6.60 -2.85
N ARG A 11 -2.29 6.17 -2.14
CA ARG A 11 -3.67 6.35 -2.57
C ARG A 11 -3.99 7.82 -2.82
N MET A 12 -3.65 8.69 -1.87
CA MET A 12 -3.93 10.12 -1.97
C MET A 12 -3.06 10.80 -3.03
N LYS A 13 -1.78 10.44 -3.13
CA LYS A 13 -0.85 10.99 -4.13
C LYS A 13 -1.29 10.70 -5.57
N LEU A 14 -1.90 9.55 -5.80
CA LEU A 14 -2.41 9.13 -7.10
C LEU A 14 -3.91 9.46 -7.31
N TYR A 15 -4.53 10.17 -6.36
CA TYR A 15 -5.96 10.54 -6.40
C TYR A 15 -6.91 9.36 -6.59
N LEU A 16 -6.61 8.23 -5.94
CA LEU A 16 -7.40 7.01 -6.02
C LEU A 16 -8.36 6.88 -4.83
N SER A 17 -9.54 6.31 -5.08
CA SER A 17 -10.37 5.72 -4.03
C SER A 17 -9.74 4.40 -3.54
N GLN A 18 -10.16 3.91 -2.38
CA GLN A 18 -9.69 2.61 -1.87
C GLN A 18 -10.02 1.46 -2.84
N SER A 19 -11.19 1.51 -3.51
CA SER A 19 -11.60 0.51 -4.51
C SER A 19 -10.74 0.56 -5.78
N GLN A 20 -10.37 1.76 -6.22
CA GLN A 20 -9.48 1.92 -7.38
C GLN A 20 -8.08 1.39 -7.05
N LEU A 21 -7.51 1.78 -5.90
CA LEU A 21 -6.21 1.25 -5.48
C LEU A 21 -6.22 -0.27 -5.35
N ALA A 22 -7.30 -0.85 -4.79
CA ALA A 22 -7.46 -2.30 -4.69
C ALA A 22 -7.41 -2.98 -6.07
N LYS A 23 -8.11 -2.39 -7.07
CA LYS A 23 -8.11 -2.88 -8.44
C LYS A 23 -6.72 -2.83 -9.07
N GLU A 24 -6.00 -1.73 -8.91
CA GLU A 24 -4.65 -1.55 -9.48
C GLU A 24 -3.63 -2.52 -8.88
N ILE A 25 -3.70 -2.77 -7.57
CA ILE A 25 -2.79 -3.70 -6.85
C ILE A 25 -3.19 -5.17 -7.08
N GLY A 26 -4.45 -5.43 -7.47
CA GLY A 26 -4.98 -6.79 -7.60
C GLY A 26 -5.36 -7.43 -6.26
N VAL A 27 -5.92 -6.65 -5.33
CA VAL A 27 -6.43 -7.11 -4.04
C VAL A 27 -7.90 -6.71 -3.84
N SER A 28 -8.54 -7.21 -2.78
CA SER A 28 -9.92 -6.80 -2.47
C SER A 28 -9.97 -5.40 -1.86
N PHE A 29 -11.10 -4.69 -2.03
CA PHE A 29 -11.36 -3.44 -1.30
C PHE A 29 -11.22 -3.62 0.22
N ALA A 30 -11.69 -4.76 0.75
CA ALA A 30 -11.57 -5.08 2.17
C ALA A 30 -10.12 -5.17 2.63
N THR A 31 -9.19 -5.57 1.75
CA THR A 31 -7.76 -5.60 2.02
C THR A 31 -7.21 -4.19 2.23
N ILE A 32 -7.48 -3.27 1.30
CA ILE A 32 -7.06 -1.86 1.42
C ILE A 32 -7.68 -1.20 2.65
N ASN A 33 -8.98 -1.42 2.89
CA ASN A 33 -9.66 -0.88 4.06
C ASN A 33 -9.05 -1.38 5.39
N ARG A 34 -8.64 -2.65 5.45
CA ARG A 34 -7.95 -3.19 6.64
C ARG A 34 -6.58 -2.56 6.85
N TRP A 35 -5.79 -2.39 5.78
CA TRP A 35 -4.49 -1.74 5.86
C TRP A 35 -4.59 -0.30 6.35
N GLU A 36 -5.55 0.47 5.85
CA GLU A 36 -5.67 1.89 6.23
C GLU A 36 -6.29 2.12 7.62
N ASN A 37 -7.16 1.21 8.11
CA ASN A 37 -8.02 1.51 9.26
C ASN A 37 -7.98 0.50 10.42
N LYS A 38 -7.35 -0.68 10.27
CA LYS A 38 -7.45 -1.76 11.29
C LYS A 38 -6.13 -2.20 11.90
N ASP A 39 -5.02 -1.47 11.67
CA ASP A 39 -3.69 -1.79 12.22
C ASP A 39 -3.31 -3.28 12.06
N LEU A 40 -3.67 -3.85 10.90
CA LEU A 40 -3.36 -5.23 10.57
C LEU A 40 -2.22 -5.25 9.55
N GLU A 41 -1.08 -5.77 9.98
CA GLU A 41 0.07 -5.98 9.12
C GLU A 41 -0.27 -6.95 7.98
N PRO A 42 0.12 -6.65 6.72
CA PRO A 42 -0.17 -7.51 5.59
C PRO A 42 0.64 -8.80 5.60
N GLN A 43 0.19 -9.78 4.81
CA GLN A 43 1.05 -10.91 4.43
C GLN A 43 2.10 -10.46 3.42
N LEU A 44 3.28 -11.10 3.44
CA LEU A 44 4.44 -10.78 2.60
C LEU A 44 4.10 -10.66 1.10
N ALA A 45 3.25 -11.57 0.58
CA ALA A 45 2.81 -11.55 -0.82
C ALA A 45 2.05 -10.27 -1.21
N SER A 46 1.32 -9.67 -0.26
CA SER A 46 0.58 -8.43 -0.52
C SER A 46 1.46 -7.18 -0.37
N ILE A 47 2.50 -7.25 0.46
CA ILE A 47 3.55 -6.22 0.53
C ILE A 47 4.27 -6.13 -0.81
N GLY A 48 4.64 -7.28 -1.39
CA GLY A 48 5.26 -7.33 -2.73
C GLY A 48 4.42 -6.63 -3.79
N ARG A 49 3.12 -6.96 -3.90
CA ARG A 49 2.23 -6.29 -4.86
C ARG A 49 2.11 -4.78 -4.64
N PHE A 50 2.08 -4.34 -3.39
CA PHE A 50 2.05 -2.92 -3.07
C PHE A 50 3.36 -2.22 -3.47
N ASN A 51 4.51 -2.83 -3.19
CA ASN A 51 5.82 -2.29 -3.56
C ASN A 51 5.98 -2.22 -5.08
N ASP A 52 5.64 -3.29 -5.82
CA ASP A 52 5.67 -3.30 -7.29
C ASP A 52 4.80 -2.18 -7.88
N PHE A 53 3.61 -1.95 -7.29
CA PHE A 53 2.75 -0.85 -7.69
C PHE A 53 3.40 0.52 -7.42
N CYS A 54 4.03 0.70 -6.27
CA CYS A 54 4.75 1.94 -5.94
C CYS A 54 5.90 2.20 -6.92
N GLU A 55 6.71 1.19 -7.24
CA GLU A 55 7.83 1.29 -8.17
C GLU A 55 7.37 1.68 -9.58
N LYS A 56 6.28 1.08 -10.08
CA LYS A 56 5.67 1.44 -11.37
C LYS A 56 5.23 2.89 -11.45
N HIS A 57 4.91 3.50 -10.30
CA HIS A 57 4.52 4.90 -10.19
C HIS A 57 5.66 5.83 -9.73
N GLY A 58 6.90 5.33 -9.64
CA GLY A 58 8.06 6.11 -9.19
C GLY A 58 7.97 6.55 -7.73
N ILE A 59 7.24 5.81 -6.90
CA ILE A 59 7.12 6.07 -5.47
C ILE A 59 8.07 5.14 -4.73
N ILE A 60 9.11 5.71 -4.11
CA ILE A 60 10.12 4.96 -3.37
C ILE A 60 9.95 5.25 -1.89
N PHE A 61 9.87 4.19 -1.09
CA PHE A 61 9.94 4.28 0.36
C PHE A 61 11.29 3.70 0.79
N GLU A 62 12.16 4.53 1.35
CA GLU A 62 13.38 4.04 1.98
C GLU A 62 13.00 3.14 3.16
N GLU A 63 13.33 1.85 3.07
CA GLU A 63 13.34 1.01 4.25
C GLU A 63 14.57 1.39 5.06
N LYS A 64 14.36 1.82 6.32
CA LYS A 64 15.46 1.85 7.28
C LYS A 64 15.90 0.40 7.46
N LEU A 65 16.99 0.02 6.80
CA LEU A 65 17.79 -1.13 7.20
C LEU A 65 18.10 -0.91 8.69
N PHE A 66 17.52 -1.75 9.54
CA PHE A 66 17.93 -1.83 10.93
C PHE A 66 19.40 -2.23 10.93
N GLY A 67 20.27 -1.26 11.21
CA GLY A 67 21.64 -1.49 11.65
C GLY A 67 21.68 -1.70 13.15
#